data_AF-A0A737YD35-F1
#
_entry.id   AF-A0A737YD35-F1
#
_cell.length_a   1.000
_cell.length_b   1.000
_cell.length_c   1.000
_cell.angle_alpha   90.00
_cell.angle_beta   90.00
_cell.angle_gamma   90.00
#
_symmetry.space_group_name_H-M   'P 1'
#
loop_
_entity.id
_entity.type
_entity.pdbx_description
1 polymer ?
#
loop_
_entity_poly.entity_id
_entity_poly.type
_entity_poly.pdbx_seq_one_letter_code
_entity_poly.pdbx_strand_id
1 'polypeptide(L)'
;MWRSSQSDSAVRYLLVGEYRQYCRILRCLNDMFSGCVDDNERRAWQIAASEALQKAQRTRCRRATAGDNQHFEAACECLRRIIQQ
;
A
#
# COMPACT_ATOMS: atom_id res chain seq x y z
N MET A 1 -32.05 10.40 -1.53
CA MET A 1 -30.62 10.41 -1.17
C MET A 1 -30.34 9.22 -0.27
N TRP A 2 -29.81 8.13 -0.82
CA TRP A 2 -29.39 6.98 -0.02
C TRP A 2 -27.95 7.21 0.44
N ARG A 3 -27.77 7.56 1.72
CA ARG A 3 -26.45 7.51 2.37
C ARG A 3 -26.15 6.06 2.68
N SER A 4 -25.45 5.38 1.78
CA SER A 4 -24.82 4.12 2.12
C SER A 4 -23.63 4.42 3.04
N SER A 5 -23.85 4.32 4.35
CA SER A 5 -22.78 4.09 5.31
C SER A 5 -22.12 2.75 4.95
N GLN A 6 -21.17 2.76 4.02
CA GLN A 6 -20.27 1.63 3.82
C GLN A 6 -19.26 1.67 4.95
N SER A 7 -19.50 0.83 5.95
CA SER A 7 -18.49 0.34 6.86
C SER A 7 -17.33 -0.20 6.02
N ASP A 8 -16.30 0.60 5.83
CA ASP A 8 -15.16 0.32 4.93
C ASP A 8 -14.18 -0.69 5.56
N SER A 9 -14.71 -1.72 6.23
CA SER A 9 -14.00 -2.68 7.07
C SER A 9 -13.84 -4.06 6.43
N ALA A 10 -14.27 -4.24 5.19
CA ALA A 10 -14.20 -5.53 4.52
C ALA A 10 -12.75 -5.87 4.08
N VAL A 11 -12.26 -7.03 4.50
CA VAL A 11 -11.00 -7.60 4.01
C VAL A 11 -11.13 -7.90 2.52
N ARG A 12 -10.21 -7.36 1.71
CA ARG A 12 -10.13 -7.61 0.28
C ARG A 12 -9.21 -8.79 0.00
N TYR A 13 -9.74 -9.81 -0.67
CA TYR A 13 -8.96 -10.95 -1.15
C TYR A 13 -8.52 -10.73 -2.59
N LEU A 14 -7.24 -10.96 -2.87
CA LEU A 14 -6.66 -10.86 -4.21
C LEU A 14 -6.19 -12.22 -4.72
N LEU A 15 -6.25 -12.40 -6.05
CA LEU A 15 -5.56 -13.48 -6.73
C LEU A 15 -4.04 -13.29 -6.62
N VAL A 16 -3.25 -14.37 -6.76
CA VAL A 16 -1.79 -14.31 -6.60
C VAL A 16 -1.15 -13.31 -7.57
N GLY A 17 -1.60 -13.28 -8.83
CA GLY A 17 -1.10 -12.31 -9.82
C GLY A 17 -1.38 -10.86 -9.43
N GLU A 18 -2.61 -10.59 -8.98
CA GLU A 18 -3.01 -9.26 -8.49
C GLU A 18 -2.26 -8.85 -7.23
N TYR A 19 -2.02 -9.80 -6.32
CA TYR A 19 -1.28 -9.57 -5.09
C TYR A 19 0.18 -9.22 -5.36
N ARG A 20 0.84 -9.94 -6.28
CA ARG A 20 2.20 -9.62 -6.74
C ARG A 20 2.27 -8.26 -7.43
N GLN A 21 1.30 -7.97 -8.30
CA GLN A 21 1.22 -6.68 -8.95
C GLN A 21 1.01 -5.56 -7.94
N TYR A 22 0.17 -5.80 -6.92
CA TYR A 22 -0.03 -4.85 -5.83
C TYR A 22 1.25 -4.60 -5.06
N CYS A 23 2.04 -5.63 -4.74
CA CYS A 23 3.36 -5.46 -4.12
C CYS A 23 4.30 -4.58 -4.96
N ARG A 24 4.29 -4.71 -6.30
CA ARG A 24 5.07 -3.85 -7.20
C ARG A 24 4.60 -2.40 -7.12
N ILE A 25 3.30 -2.16 -7.10
CA ILE A 25 2.74 -0.81 -6.95
C ILE A 25 3.20 -0.16 -5.64
N LEU A 26 3.15 -0.91 -4.52
CA LEU A 26 3.61 -0.40 -3.22
C LEU A 26 5.10 -0.06 -3.24
N ARG A 27 5.93 -0.85 -3.94
CA ARG A 27 7.35 -0.53 -4.14
C ARG A 27 7.55 0.72 -5.00
N CYS A 28 6.78 0.89 -6.06
CA CYS A 28 6.88 2.08 -6.91
C CYS A 28 6.64 3.37 -6.12
N LEU A 29 5.75 3.38 -5.13
CA LEU A 29 5.55 4.55 -4.26
C LEU A 29 6.84 4.96 -3.53
N ASN A 30 7.66 4.00 -3.11
CA ASN A 30 8.95 4.27 -2.49
C ASN A 30 9.97 4.87 -3.48
N ASP A 31 9.98 4.35 -4.70
CA ASP A 31 10.86 4.87 -5.76
C ASP A 31 10.48 6.31 -6.13
N MET A 32 9.17 6.59 -6.23
CA MET A 32 8.66 7.94 -6.48
C MET A 32 8.97 8.90 -5.33
N PHE A 33 8.81 8.46 -4.08
CA PHE A 33 9.15 9.28 -2.91
C PHE A 33 10.63 9.66 -2.87
N SER A 34 11.52 8.76 -3.29
CA SER A 34 12.97 9.02 -3.32
C SER A 34 13.36 10.11 -4.33
N GLY A 35 12.51 10.40 -5.30
CA GLY A 35 12.72 11.43 -6.31
C GLY A 35 12.04 12.78 -6.03
N CYS A 36 11.44 12.99 -4.86
CA CYS A 36 10.78 14.27 -4.54
C CYS A 36 11.77 15.43 -4.52
N VAL A 37 11.38 16.57 -5.10
CA VAL A 37 12.24 17.76 -5.16
C VAL A 37 11.82 18.87 -4.18
N ASP A 38 10.61 18.81 -3.64
CA ASP A 38 10.12 19.78 -2.65
C ASP A 38 9.27 19.15 -1.51
N ASP A 39 9.01 19.97 -0.49
CA ASP A 39 8.28 19.54 0.71
C ASP A 39 6.79 19.31 0.46
N ASN A 40 6.20 19.92 -0.57
CA ASN A 40 4.78 19.72 -0.91
C ASN A 40 4.59 18.36 -1.59
N GLU A 41 5.46 18.02 -2.54
CA GLU A 41 5.53 16.70 -3.16
C GLU A 41 5.78 15.63 -2.10
N ARG A 42 6.77 15.84 -1.22
CA ARG A 42 7.06 14.93 -0.11
C ARG A 42 5.80 14.63 0.72
N ARG A 43 5.07 15.68 1.14
CA ARG A 43 3.81 15.52 1.89
C ARG A 43 2.74 14.79 1.10
N ALA A 44 2.58 15.08 -0.20
CA ALA A 44 1.63 14.38 -1.05
C ALA A 44 1.92 12.87 -1.11
N TRP A 45 3.19 12.50 -1.23
CA TRP A 45 3.61 11.10 -1.22
C TRP A 45 3.46 10.43 0.16
N GLN A 46 3.64 11.16 1.26
CA GLN A 46 3.36 10.65 2.61
C GLN A 46 1.88 10.33 2.81
N ILE A 47 0.99 11.18 2.29
CA ILE A 47 -0.45 10.92 2.28
C ILE A 47 -0.75 9.68 1.44
N ALA A 48 -0.22 9.61 0.21
CA ALA A 48 -0.41 8.45 -0.66
C ALA A 48 0.12 7.14 -0.03
N ALA A 49 1.27 7.20 0.64
CA ALA A 49 1.84 6.06 1.36
C ALA A 49 0.94 5.63 2.54
N SER A 50 0.35 6.58 3.26
CA SER A 50 -0.59 6.32 4.36
C SER A 50 -1.84 5.62 3.87
N GLU A 51 -2.46 6.13 2.79
CA GLU A 51 -3.64 5.52 2.17
C GLU A 51 -3.35 4.12 1.63
N ALA A 52 -2.20 3.96 0.97
CA ALA A 52 -1.74 2.68 0.45
C ALA A 52 -1.52 1.66 1.58
N LEU A 53 -0.94 2.08 2.70
CA LEU A 53 -0.71 1.23 3.87
C LEU A 53 -2.03 0.81 4.54
N GLN A 54 -2.99 1.73 4.68
CA GLN A 54 -4.33 1.39 5.20
C GLN A 54 -5.04 0.36 4.32
N LYS A 55 -4.94 0.51 2.99
CA LYS A 55 -5.48 -0.47 2.03
C LYS A 55 -4.74 -1.81 2.11
N ALA A 56 -3.42 -1.78 2.29
CA ALA A 56 -2.59 -2.97 2.42
C ALA A 56 -2.97 -3.78 3.68
N GLN A 57 -3.22 -3.12 4.81
CA GLN A 57 -3.66 -3.78 6.05
C GLN A 57 -4.92 -4.64 5.87
N ARG A 58 -5.81 -4.22 4.97
CA ARG A 58 -7.07 -4.91 4.64
C ARG A 58 -6.95 -5.87 3.46
N THR A 59 -5.77 -5.98 2.84
CA THR A 59 -5.53 -6.85 1.68
C THR A 59 -4.96 -8.20 2.12
N ARG A 60 -5.49 -9.29 1.57
CA ARG A 60 -5.03 -10.66 1.84
C ARG A 60 -4.96 -11.47 0.54
N CYS A 61 -4.08 -12.45 0.49
CA CYS A 61 -4.03 -13.44 -0.58
C CYS A 61 -3.87 -14.85 0.01
N ARG A 62 -4.87 -15.71 -0.15
CA ARG A 62 -4.88 -17.05 0.47
C ARG A 62 -3.80 -17.98 -0.09
N ARG A 63 -3.41 -17.77 -1.34
CA ARG A 63 -2.47 -18.63 -2.09
C ARG A 63 -1.11 -17.94 -2.30
N ALA A 64 -0.84 -16.84 -1.60
CA ALA A 64 0.47 -16.21 -1.64
C ALA A 64 1.53 -17.16 -1.09
N THR A 65 2.66 -17.23 -1.78
CA THR A 65 3.82 -17.97 -1.28
C THR A 65 4.48 -17.21 -0.13
N ALA A 66 5.37 -17.86 0.63
CA ALA A 66 6.16 -17.18 1.65
C ALA A 66 6.96 -16.00 1.07
N GLY A 67 7.52 -16.15 -0.13
CA GLY A 67 8.23 -15.06 -0.81
C GLY A 67 7.31 -13.89 -1.20
N ASP A 68 6.08 -14.17 -1.63
CA ASP A 68 5.09 -13.12 -1.91
C ASP A 68 4.76 -12.31 -0.65
N ASN A 69 4.57 -12.99 0.49
CA ASN A 69 4.29 -12.34 1.77
C ASN A 69 5.50 -11.54 2.29
N GLN A 70 6.72 -12.03 2.10
CA GLN A 70 7.94 -11.29 2.44
C GLN A 70 8.07 -10.01 1.62
N HIS A 71 7.83 -10.07 0.30
CA HIS A 71 7.83 -8.88 -0.55
C HIS A 71 6.75 -7.88 -0.16
N PHE A 72 5.56 -8.37 0.23
CA PHE A 72 4.49 -7.53 0.70
C PHE A 72 4.83 -6.80 2.00
N GLU A 73 5.37 -7.52 3.00
CA GLU A 73 5.75 -6.90 4.28
C GLU A 73 6.90 -5.90 4.07
N ALA A 74 7.91 -6.25 3.28
CA ALA A 74 9.00 -5.33 2.94
C ALA A 74 8.48 -4.04 2.28
N ALA A 75 7.50 -4.15 1.37
CA ALA A 75 6.87 -2.98 0.76
C ALA A 75 6.08 -2.16 1.81
N CYS A 76 5.36 -2.81 2.72
CA CYS A 76 4.67 -2.13 3.82
C CYS A 76 5.65 -1.39 4.75
N GLU A 77 6.80 -1.97 5.07
CA GLU A 77 7.85 -1.32 5.86
C GLU A 77 8.41 -0.08 5.18
N CYS A 78 8.66 -0.13 3.86
CA CYS A 78 9.05 1.05 3.09
C CYS A 78 8.02 2.18 3.24
N LEU A 79 6.73 1.88 3.11
CA LEU A 79 5.68 2.88 3.28
C LEU A 79 5.67 3.48 4.70
N ARG A 80 5.84 2.65 5.74
CA ARG A 80 5.93 3.15 7.12
C ARG A 80 7.10 4.12 7.29
N ARG A 81 8.25 3.86 6.66
CA ARG A 81 9.41 4.76 6.69
C ARG A 81 9.15 6.07 5.97
N ILE A 82 8.43 6.06 4.85
CA ILE A 82 8.04 7.28 4.12
C ILE A 82 7.21 8.20 5.01
N ILE A 83 6.23 7.62 5.70
CA ILE A 83 5.29 8.36 6.57
C ILE A 83 5.98 9.01 7.77
N GLN A 84 7.11 8.45 8.23
CA GLN A 84 7.85 8.92 9.41
C GLN A 84 8.96 9.94 9.10
N GLN A 85 9.24 10.21 7.82
CA GLN A 85 10.25 11.18 7.36
C GLN A 85 9.71 12.61 7.26
#